data_AF-A0A3Q7IBT1-F1
#
_entry.id   AF-A0A3Q7IBT1-F1
#
_cell.length_a   1.000
_cell.length_b   1.000
_cell.length_c   1.000
_cell.angle_alpha   90.00
_cell.angle_beta   90.00
_cell.angle_gamma   90.00
#
_symmetry.space_group_name_H-M   'P 1'
#
loop_
_entity.id
_entity.type
_entity.pdbx_description
1 polymer ?
#
loop_
_entity_poly.entity_id
_entity_poly.type
_entity_poly.pdbx_seq_one_letter_code
_entity_poly.pdbx_strand_id
1 'polypeptide(L)'
;MSMSMADEAEDAILAYLKDNDEISNSANFAQDLGFSHDDIVNVIRRLHGFRLVDAKDIRRERWVLTEEGKTYAAVGSPEFQLFSAVPSEGIAREDLQKKLDPAVYKIGCQQAIKNKWVEMAKTHVSKKVQHADDKVKNLLLRIQNDEAVNQEDIDALKRRKLIIQQVWKGNSVRKGPEYAPKRKRAATDLTRENLQRGDWKELEFKEYNFSAKGQPVEGGHLHPLLKACFGFLFHY
;
A
#
# COMPACT_ATOMS: atom_id res chain seq x y z
N MET A 1 -27.22 -13.18 17.22
CA MET A 1 -26.71 -12.45 16.04
C MET A 1 -25.22 -12.66 16.01
N SER A 2 -24.66 -13.26 14.96
CA SER A 2 -23.21 -13.32 14.77
C SER A 2 -22.70 -11.89 14.60
N MET A 3 -21.75 -11.45 15.43
CA MET A 3 -21.05 -10.19 15.22
C MET A 3 -20.32 -10.29 13.88
N SER A 4 -20.36 -9.21 13.09
CA SER A 4 -19.57 -9.16 11.86
C SER A 4 -18.11 -8.84 12.22
N MET A 5 -17.15 -9.28 11.39
CA MET A 5 -15.72 -8.95 11.58
C MET A 5 -15.48 -7.43 11.69
N ALA A 6 -16.29 -6.62 11.00
CA ALA A 6 -16.23 -5.16 11.09
C ALA A 6 -16.70 -4.63 12.46
N ASP A 7 -17.66 -5.30 13.11
CA ASP A 7 -18.10 -4.94 14.45
C ASP A 7 -17.06 -5.33 15.51
N GLU A 8 -16.41 -6.48 15.34
CA GLU A 8 -15.30 -6.93 16.19
C GLU A 8 -14.09 -5.98 16.09
N ALA A 9 -13.75 -5.55 14.89
CA ALA A 9 -12.70 -4.56 14.65
C ALA A 9 -13.06 -3.18 15.26
N GLU A 10 -14.33 -2.76 15.17
CA GLU A 10 -14.83 -1.52 15.78
C GLU A 10 -14.70 -1.56 17.31
N ASP A 11 -15.18 -2.64 17.91
CA ASP A 11 -15.09 -2.86 19.35
C ASP A 11 -13.63 -2.95 19.81
N ALA A 12 -12.75 -3.61 19.06
CA ALA A 12 -11.33 -3.70 19.37
C ALA A 12 -10.62 -2.33 19.35
N ILE A 13 -10.90 -1.49 18.35
CA ILE A 13 -10.35 -0.13 18.24
C ILE A 13 -10.81 0.73 19.43
N LEU A 14 -12.12 0.74 19.72
CA LEU A 14 -12.68 1.55 20.79
C LEU A 14 -12.23 1.06 22.17
N ALA A 15 -12.15 -0.26 22.37
CA ALA A 15 -11.65 -0.87 23.60
C ALA A 15 -10.16 -0.57 23.81
N TYR A 16 -9.33 -0.69 22.78
CA TYR A 16 -7.91 -0.36 22.90
C TYR A 16 -7.70 1.12 23.24
N LEU A 17 -8.44 2.01 22.57
CA LEU A 17 -8.42 3.45 22.88
C LEU A 17 -9.01 3.76 24.25
N LYS A 18 -9.76 2.86 24.90
CA LYS A 18 -10.25 3.12 26.26
C LYS A 18 -9.06 3.25 27.23
N ASP A 19 -8.14 2.30 27.15
CA ASP A 19 -7.00 2.15 28.06
C ASP A 19 -5.72 2.82 27.53
N ASN A 20 -5.67 3.14 26.24
CA ASN A 20 -4.52 3.78 25.58
C ASN A 20 -4.94 5.11 24.93
N ASP A 21 -4.06 6.09 24.93
CA ASP A 21 -4.38 7.42 24.36
C ASP A 21 -4.35 7.46 22.83
N GLU A 22 -3.57 6.58 22.20
CA GLU A 22 -3.37 6.57 20.76
C GLU A 22 -3.03 5.17 20.22
N ILE A 23 -3.57 4.85 19.04
CA ILE A 23 -3.06 3.79 18.17
C ILE A 23 -2.10 4.45 17.19
N SER A 24 -0.79 4.28 17.39
CA SER A 24 0.22 4.97 16.59
C SER A 24 0.33 4.46 15.15
N ASN A 25 -0.12 3.23 14.89
CA ASN A 25 -0.05 2.62 13.56
C ASN A 25 -1.16 1.59 13.38
N SER A 26 -2.11 1.88 12.50
CA SER A 26 -3.23 0.99 12.18
C SER A 26 -2.82 -0.37 11.57
N ALA A 27 -1.70 -0.49 10.84
CA ALA A 27 -1.27 -1.79 10.29
C ALA A 27 -0.66 -2.69 11.35
N ASN A 28 0.16 -2.15 12.25
CA ASN A 28 0.72 -2.93 13.36
C ASN A 28 -0.43 -3.43 14.24
N PHE A 29 -1.38 -2.54 14.55
CA PHE A 29 -2.58 -2.88 15.30
C PHE A 29 -3.43 -3.96 14.62
N ALA A 30 -3.61 -3.88 13.29
CA ALA A 30 -4.31 -4.91 12.52
C ALA A 30 -3.58 -6.26 12.59
N GLN A 31 -2.26 -6.27 12.46
CA GLN A 31 -1.44 -7.48 12.51
C GLN A 31 -1.49 -8.14 13.90
N ASP A 32 -1.41 -7.36 14.97
CA ASP A 32 -1.42 -7.85 16.36
C ASP A 32 -2.76 -8.54 16.71
N LEU A 33 -3.85 -8.06 16.12
CA LEU A 33 -5.20 -8.58 16.35
C LEU A 33 -5.67 -9.59 15.28
N GLY A 34 -4.86 -9.83 14.24
CA GLY A 34 -5.20 -10.74 13.15
C GLY A 34 -6.26 -10.22 12.17
N PHE A 35 -6.48 -8.91 12.11
CA PHE A 35 -7.38 -8.27 11.15
C PHE A 35 -6.65 -7.89 9.85
N SER A 36 -7.41 -7.78 8.75
CA SER A 36 -6.92 -7.14 7.54
C SER A 36 -6.71 -5.64 7.79
N HIS A 37 -5.61 -5.08 7.25
CA HIS A 37 -5.35 -3.65 7.32
C HIS A 37 -6.48 -2.83 6.70
N ASP A 38 -7.04 -3.30 5.59
CA ASP A 38 -8.12 -2.60 4.89
C ASP A 38 -9.40 -2.53 5.73
N ASP A 39 -9.71 -3.59 6.48
CA ASP A 39 -10.88 -3.63 7.37
C ASP A 39 -10.75 -2.62 8.51
N ILE A 40 -9.58 -2.58 9.17
CA ILE A 40 -9.28 -1.61 10.22
C ILE A 40 -9.33 -0.18 9.68
N VAL A 41 -8.74 0.08 8.51
CA VAL A 41 -8.78 1.42 7.87
C VAL A 41 -10.22 1.84 7.55
N ASN A 42 -11.05 0.93 7.05
CA ASN A 42 -12.46 1.19 6.75
C ASN A 42 -13.26 1.50 8.03
N VAL A 43 -13.03 0.74 9.10
CA VAL A 43 -13.67 0.98 10.41
C VAL A 43 -13.22 2.30 11.01
N ILE A 44 -11.92 2.61 10.98
CA ILE A 44 -11.39 3.92 11.43
C ILE A 44 -12.05 5.06 10.65
N ARG A 45 -12.17 4.94 9.32
CA ARG A 45 -12.83 5.96 8.48
C ARG A 45 -14.30 6.15 8.88
N ARG A 46 -15.00 5.06 9.18
CA ARG A 46 -16.37 5.09 9.67
C ARG A 46 -16.45 5.81 11.03
N LEU A 47 -15.66 5.38 12.01
CA LEU A 47 -15.62 5.98 13.35
C LEU A 47 -15.26 7.47 13.30
N HIS A 48 -14.34 7.85 12.43
CA HIS A 48 -13.98 9.25 12.17
C HIS A 48 -15.14 10.05 11.61
N GLY A 49 -15.94 9.47 10.71
CA GLY A 49 -17.18 10.10 10.21
C GLY A 49 -18.21 10.37 11.31
N PHE A 50 -18.20 9.59 12.38
CA PHE A 50 -19.02 9.80 13.58
C PHE A 50 -18.31 10.59 14.68
N ARG A 51 -17.13 11.17 14.42
CA ARG A 51 -16.32 11.95 15.38
C ARG A 51 -15.98 11.20 16.68
N LEU A 52 -16.08 9.87 16.67
CA LEU A 52 -15.72 8.99 17.79
C LEU A 52 -14.20 8.89 17.93
N VAL A 53 -13.50 8.94 16.81
CA VAL A 53 -12.04 8.90 16.74
C VAL A 53 -11.54 9.97 15.80
N ASP A 54 -10.38 10.53 16.13
CA ASP A 54 -9.62 11.38 15.22
C ASP A 54 -8.54 10.53 14.55
N ALA A 55 -8.51 10.54 13.22
CA ALA A 55 -7.56 9.78 12.42
C ALA A 55 -6.62 10.74 11.68
N LYS A 56 -5.32 10.50 11.78
CA LYS A 56 -4.28 11.22 11.05
C LYS A 56 -3.58 10.28 10.09
N ASP A 57 -3.52 10.66 8.82
CA ASP A 57 -2.83 9.87 7.81
C ASP A 57 -1.33 9.85 8.10
N ILE A 58 -0.76 8.64 8.12
CA ILE A 58 0.67 8.37 8.22
C ILE A 58 1.12 7.79 6.89
N ARG A 59 2.07 8.49 6.26
CA ARG A 59 2.79 7.99 5.08
C ARG A 59 4.22 7.68 5.50
N ARG A 60 4.63 6.43 5.35
CA ARG A 60 6.03 6.01 5.49
C ARG A 60 6.53 5.47 4.16
N GLU A 61 7.75 5.83 3.82
CA GLU A 61 8.39 5.39 2.60
C GLU A 61 9.64 4.63 2.99
N ARG A 62 9.75 3.39 2.51
CA ARG A 62 10.96 2.59 2.69
C ARG A 62 11.42 2.05 1.34
N TRP A 63 12.72 1.88 1.20
CA TRP A 63 13.30 1.20 0.06
C TRP A 63 13.26 -0.30 0.31
N VAL A 64 12.78 -1.05 -0.67
CA VAL A 64 12.74 -2.51 -0.62
C VAL A 64 13.39 -3.06 -1.87
N LEU A 65 14.11 -4.17 -1.72
CA LEU A 65 14.77 -4.84 -2.82
C LEU A 65 13.73 -5.44 -3.78
N THR A 66 13.96 -5.31 -5.08
CA THR A 66 13.21 -6.06 -6.10
C THR A 66 13.63 -7.53 -6.09
N GLU A 67 12.91 -8.40 -6.81
CA GLU A 67 13.31 -9.80 -6.95
C GLU A 67 14.72 -9.95 -7.55
N GLU A 68 15.08 -9.09 -8.51
CA GLU A 68 16.46 -9.01 -9.03
C GLU A 68 17.44 -8.54 -7.94
N GLY A 69 17.09 -7.50 -7.18
CA GLY A 69 17.91 -6.99 -6.07
C GLY A 69 18.15 -8.06 -4.99
N LYS A 70 17.14 -8.85 -4.62
CA LYS A 70 17.26 -9.96 -3.67
C LYS A 70 18.21 -11.04 -4.20
N THR A 71 18.09 -11.36 -5.50
CA THR A 71 18.98 -12.34 -6.15
C THR A 71 20.44 -11.87 -6.09
N TYR A 72 20.70 -10.60 -6.38
CA TYR A 72 22.06 -10.04 -6.31
C TYR A 72 22.56 -9.86 -4.88
N ALA A 73 21.68 -9.61 -3.90
CA ALA A 73 22.06 -9.61 -2.49
C ALA A 73 22.51 -11.01 -2.02
N ALA A 74 21.92 -12.09 -2.56
CA ALA A 74 22.31 -13.46 -2.24
C ALA A 74 23.57 -13.91 -3.00
N VAL A 75 23.51 -13.90 -4.33
CA VAL A 75 24.53 -14.50 -5.23
C VAL A 75 25.69 -13.53 -5.51
N GLY A 76 25.47 -12.23 -5.37
CA GLY A 76 26.40 -11.16 -5.74
C GLY A 76 25.94 -10.39 -6.98
N SER A 77 26.52 -9.22 -7.20
CA SER A 77 26.18 -8.38 -8.35
C SER A 77 26.62 -9.00 -9.68
N PRO A 78 25.94 -8.70 -10.80
CA PRO A 78 26.30 -9.26 -12.11
C PRO A 78 27.76 -9.01 -12.51
N GLU A 79 28.30 -7.83 -12.19
CA GLU A 79 29.70 -7.48 -12.42
C GLU A 79 30.66 -8.34 -11.60
N PHE A 80 30.30 -8.65 -10.35
CA PHE A 80 31.11 -9.49 -9.47
C PHE A 80 31.02 -10.97 -9.82
N GLN A 81 29.83 -11.44 -10.25
CA GLN A 81 29.64 -12.79 -10.78
C GLN A 81 30.48 -13.00 -12.06
N LEU A 82 30.46 -12.02 -12.97
CA LEU A 82 31.33 -12.04 -14.16
C LEU A 82 32.81 -12.06 -13.78
N PHE A 83 33.24 -11.17 -12.89
CA PHE A 83 34.62 -11.13 -12.43
C PHE A 83 35.05 -12.44 -11.77
N SER A 84 34.20 -13.04 -10.94
CA SER A 84 34.50 -14.31 -10.27
C SER A 84 34.60 -15.49 -11.24
N ALA A 85 33.81 -15.47 -12.32
CA ALA A 85 33.83 -16.51 -13.35
C ALA A 85 35.06 -16.46 -14.28
N VAL A 86 35.76 -15.32 -14.35
CA VAL A 86 36.99 -15.17 -15.16
C VAL A 86 38.20 -15.66 -14.35
N PRO A 87 38.95 -16.68 -14.78
CA PRO A 87 40.19 -17.10 -14.11
C PRO A 87 41.32 -16.09 -14.35
N SER A 88 42.42 -16.20 -13.60
CA SER A 88 43.59 -15.31 -13.74
C SER A 88 44.23 -15.35 -15.14
N GLU A 89 44.17 -16.50 -15.81
CA GLU A 89 44.65 -16.71 -17.19
C GLU A 89 43.68 -16.13 -18.25
N GLY A 90 42.50 -15.68 -17.81
CA GLY A 90 41.40 -15.25 -18.65
C GLY A 90 40.65 -16.42 -19.29
N ILE A 91 39.52 -16.13 -19.92
CA ILE A 91 38.61 -17.13 -20.49
C ILE A 91 38.08 -16.67 -21.85
N ALA A 92 37.84 -17.64 -22.73
CA ALA A 92 37.19 -17.39 -24.00
C ALA A 92 35.77 -16.83 -23.79
N ARG A 93 35.37 -15.88 -24.64
CA ARG A 93 34.08 -15.18 -24.51
C ARG A 93 32.88 -16.15 -24.55
N GLU A 94 32.95 -17.18 -25.40
CA GLU A 94 31.90 -18.17 -25.56
C GLU A 94 31.74 -19.05 -24.32
N ASP A 95 32.85 -19.45 -23.69
CA ASP A 95 32.82 -20.27 -22.49
C ASP A 95 32.32 -19.49 -21.27
N LEU A 96 32.63 -18.19 -21.21
CA LEU A 96 32.07 -17.30 -20.19
C LEU A 96 30.57 -17.12 -20.35
N GLN A 97 30.08 -17.04 -21.59
CA GLN A 97 28.65 -16.94 -21.88
C GLN A 97 27.88 -18.25 -21.59
N LYS A 98 28.53 -19.41 -21.65
CA LYS A 98 27.94 -20.70 -21.26
C LYS A 98 27.84 -20.88 -19.73
N LYS A 99 28.74 -20.25 -18.97
CA LYS A 99 28.80 -20.38 -17.49
C LYS A 99 27.84 -19.46 -16.74
N LEU A 100 27.38 -18.38 -17.38
CA LEU A 100 26.55 -17.36 -16.75
C LEU A 100 25.24 -17.21 -17.50
N ASP A 101 24.18 -16.85 -16.78
CA ASP A 101 22.90 -16.52 -17.41
C ASP A 101 23.07 -15.38 -18.43
N PRO A 102 22.41 -15.45 -19.61
CA PRO A 102 22.56 -14.44 -20.66
C PRO A 102 22.26 -13.01 -20.21
N ALA A 103 21.30 -12.85 -19.27
CA ALA A 103 20.94 -11.56 -18.70
C ALA A 103 22.06 -11.00 -17.80
N VAL A 104 22.59 -11.84 -16.90
CA VAL A 104 23.69 -11.49 -15.98
C VAL A 104 24.95 -11.20 -16.78
N TYR A 105 25.26 -12.00 -17.80
CA TYR A 105 26.42 -11.82 -18.66
C TYR A 105 26.39 -10.46 -19.37
N LYS A 106 25.25 -10.07 -19.97
CA LYS A 106 25.13 -8.80 -20.70
C LYS A 106 25.31 -7.60 -19.76
N ILE A 107 24.64 -7.61 -18.61
CA ILE A 107 24.68 -6.53 -17.62
C ILE A 107 26.06 -6.47 -16.96
N GLY A 108 26.57 -7.62 -16.52
CA GLY A 108 27.87 -7.77 -15.90
C GLY A 108 29.00 -7.29 -16.80
N CYS A 109 28.98 -7.61 -18.10
CA CYS A 109 30.00 -7.12 -19.05
C CYS A 109 30.03 -5.60 -19.11
N GLN A 110 28.88 -4.94 -19.28
CA GLN A 110 28.80 -3.48 -19.35
C GLN A 110 29.33 -2.82 -18.08
N GLN A 111 28.93 -3.36 -16.93
CA GLN A 111 29.26 -2.76 -15.64
C GLN A 111 30.70 -3.06 -15.20
N ALA A 112 31.22 -4.26 -15.48
CA ALA A 112 32.61 -4.63 -15.19
C ALA A 112 33.61 -3.87 -16.07
N ILE A 113 33.28 -3.59 -17.34
CA ILE A 113 34.09 -2.71 -18.20
C ILE A 113 34.08 -1.28 -17.66
N LYS A 114 32.90 -0.77 -17.27
CA LYS A 114 32.77 0.58 -16.68
C LYS A 114 33.57 0.73 -15.38
N ASN A 115 33.58 -0.31 -14.55
CA ASN A 115 34.36 -0.37 -13.32
C ASN A 115 35.85 -0.72 -13.53
N LYS A 116 36.28 -0.94 -14.79
CA LYS A 116 37.65 -1.35 -15.17
C LYS A 116 38.14 -2.65 -14.51
N TRP A 117 37.24 -3.56 -14.16
CA TRP A 117 37.58 -4.84 -13.51
C TRP A 117 38.09 -5.89 -14.50
N VAL A 118 37.53 -5.87 -15.72
CA VAL A 118 37.85 -6.82 -16.78
C VAL A 118 38.19 -6.08 -18.07
N GLU A 119 39.01 -6.71 -18.90
CA GLU A 119 39.29 -6.28 -20.26
C GLU A 119 38.73 -7.31 -21.23
N MET A 120 37.85 -6.85 -22.12
CA MET A 120 37.26 -7.70 -23.15
C MET A 120 37.97 -7.47 -24.48
N ALA A 121 38.79 -8.43 -24.90
CA ALA A 121 39.32 -8.50 -26.25
C ALA A 121 38.29 -9.16 -27.19
N LYS A 122 38.62 -9.23 -28.50
CA LYS A 122 37.72 -9.80 -29.52
C LYS A 122 37.28 -11.24 -29.21
N THR A 123 38.18 -12.05 -28.66
CA THR A 123 37.97 -13.49 -28.40
C THR A 123 38.15 -13.88 -26.93
N HIS A 124 38.85 -13.07 -26.14
CA HIS A 124 39.28 -13.41 -24.78
C HIS A 124 38.89 -12.33 -23.78
N VAL A 125 38.62 -12.74 -22.53
CA VAL A 125 38.32 -11.86 -21.41
C VAL A 125 39.37 -12.07 -20.33
N SER A 126 40.07 -11.01 -19.94
CA SER A 126 41.09 -11.04 -18.89
C SER A 126 40.71 -10.15 -17.71
N LYS A 127 41.22 -10.47 -16.52
CA LYS A 127 41.09 -9.64 -15.32
C LYS A 127 42.11 -8.50 -15.36
N LYS A 128 41.66 -7.27 -15.08
CA LYS A 128 42.55 -6.11 -14.88
C LYS A 128 42.94 -5.90 -13.42
N VAL A 129 42.13 -6.39 -12.50
CA VAL A 129 42.35 -6.24 -11.06
C VAL A 129 42.39 -7.62 -10.43
N GLN A 130 43.25 -7.81 -9.42
CA GLN A 130 43.35 -9.08 -8.69
C GLN A 130 42.20 -9.27 -7.68
N HIS A 131 41.74 -8.17 -7.08
CA HIS A 131 40.65 -8.15 -6.10
C HIS A 131 39.62 -7.08 -6.48
N ALA A 132 38.33 -7.44 -6.46
CA ALA A 132 37.23 -6.52 -6.70
C ALA A 132 36.24 -6.62 -5.53
N ASP A 133 35.83 -5.48 -4.97
CA ASP A 133 34.81 -5.45 -3.92
C ASP A 133 33.42 -5.30 -4.51
N ASP A 134 32.50 -6.18 -4.11
CA ASP A 134 31.09 -6.12 -4.51
C ASP A 134 30.33 -5.04 -3.71
N LYS A 135 30.58 -3.78 -4.07
CA LYS A 135 29.91 -2.63 -3.46
C LYS A 135 28.39 -2.69 -3.59
N VAL A 136 27.89 -3.21 -4.72
CA VAL A 136 26.44 -3.28 -4.99
C VAL A 136 25.77 -4.28 -4.05
N LYS A 137 26.34 -5.47 -3.88
CA LYS A 137 25.84 -6.45 -2.90
C LYS A 137 25.83 -5.87 -1.48
N ASN A 138 26.92 -5.23 -1.07
CA ASN A 138 27.00 -4.62 0.25
C ASN A 138 25.92 -3.54 0.45
N LEU A 139 25.70 -2.66 -0.53
CA LEU A 139 24.64 -1.66 -0.47
C LEU A 139 23.25 -2.28 -0.41
N LEU A 140 22.98 -3.35 -1.16
CA LEU A 140 21.70 -4.06 -1.13
C LEU A 140 21.45 -4.70 0.25
N LEU A 141 22.47 -5.32 0.85
CA LEU A 141 22.37 -5.88 2.21
C LEU A 141 22.12 -4.81 3.26
N ARG A 142 22.75 -3.64 3.14
CA ARG A 142 22.51 -2.51 4.05
C ARG A 142 21.06 -2.00 3.96
N ILE A 143 20.51 -1.90 2.75
CA ILE A 143 19.09 -1.55 2.56
C ILE A 143 18.17 -2.63 3.14
N GLN A 144 18.53 -3.91 2.99
CA GLN A 144 17.77 -5.01 3.56
C GLN A 144 17.74 -5.00 5.10
N ASN A 145 18.83 -4.54 5.73
CA ASN A 145 18.95 -4.38 7.18
C ASN A 145 18.41 -3.03 7.70
N ASP A 146 17.74 -2.24 6.86
CA ASP A 146 17.23 -0.90 7.18
C ASP A 146 18.33 0.07 7.68
N GLU A 147 19.57 -0.10 7.20
CA GLU A 147 20.68 0.81 7.50
C GLU A 147 20.68 2.05 6.61
N ALA A 148 21.28 3.15 7.11
CA ALA A 148 21.41 4.40 6.37
C ALA A 148 22.36 4.26 5.17
N VAL A 149 21.85 4.53 3.96
CA VAL A 149 22.59 4.54 2.70
C VAL A 149 22.54 5.96 2.09
N ASN A 150 23.62 6.36 1.41
CA ASN A 150 23.72 7.68 0.80
C ASN A 150 22.72 7.85 -0.36
N GLN A 151 22.25 9.08 -0.58
CA GLN A 151 21.30 9.38 -1.65
C GLN A 151 21.84 9.03 -3.05
N GLU A 152 23.14 9.28 -3.30
CA GLU A 152 23.78 8.95 -4.59
C GLU A 152 23.73 7.44 -4.90
N ASP A 153 23.96 6.60 -3.88
CA ASP A 153 23.93 5.15 -3.99
C ASP A 153 22.49 4.65 -4.23
N ILE A 154 21.51 5.24 -3.53
CA ILE A 154 20.08 4.95 -3.74
C ILE A 154 19.68 5.30 -5.17
N ASP A 155 20.08 6.46 -5.70
CA ASP A 155 19.76 6.88 -7.06
C ASP A 155 20.41 5.94 -8.10
N ALA A 156 21.63 5.47 -7.85
CA ALA A 156 22.29 4.49 -8.70
C ALA A 156 21.55 3.14 -8.71
N LEU A 157 21.13 2.63 -7.55
CA LEU A 157 20.35 1.39 -7.44
C LEU A 157 18.97 1.51 -8.06
N LYS A 158 18.31 2.68 -7.92
CA LYS A 158 17.02 2.99 -8.52
C LYS A 158 17.09 3.02 -10.05
N ARG A 159 18.12 3.65 -10.63
CA ARG A 159 18.35 3.64 -12.10
C ARG A 159 18.51 2.22 -12.64
N ARG A 160 19.08 1.32 -11.84
CA ARG A 160 19.25 -0.10 -12.17
C ARG A 160 18.04 -0.98 -11.82
N LYS A 161 16.96 -0.42 -11.25
CA LYS A 161 15.74 -1.14 -10.83
C LYS A 161 15.98 -2.25 -9.80
N LEU A 162 17.04 -2.13 -9.00
CA LEU A 162 17.37 -3.10 -7.95
C LEU A 162 16.59 -2.88 -6.65
N ILE A 163 16.07 -1.66 -6.49
CA ILE A 163 15.24 -1.25 -5.36
C ILE A 163 13.98 -0.56 -5.88
N ILE A 164 12.91 -0.69 -5.11
CA ILE A 164 11.64 -0.01 -5.31
C ILE A 164 11.27 0.75 -4.05
N GLN A 165 10.60 1.89 -4.24
CA GLN A 165 10.05 2.66 -3.14
C GLN A 165 8.72 2.04 -2.75
N GLN A 166 8.67 1.43 -1.57
CA GLN A 166 7.42 0.95 -1.01
C GLN A 166 6.84 2.06 -0.13
N VAL A 167 5.69 2.59 -0.56
CA VAL A 167 4.92 3.55 0.22
C VAL A 167 3.94 2.76 1.08
N TRP A 168 4.15 2.81 2.38
CA TRP A 168 3.20 2.30 3.35
C TRP A 168 2.30 3.45 3.84
N LYS A 169 0.99 3.21 3.82
CA LYS A 169 -0.03 4.13 4.30
C LYS A 169 -0.76 3.48 5.47
N GLY A 170 -0.84 4.18 6.58
CA GLY A 170 -1.72 3.81 7.69
C GLY A 170 -2.19 5.04 8.41
N ASN A 171 -2.90 4.83 9.52
CA ASN A 171 -3.51 5.92 10.27
C ASN A 171 -3.02 5.89 11.73
N SER A 172 -2.72 7.07 12.27
CA SER A 172 -2.67 7.30 13.71
C SER A 172 -4.09 7.57 14.18
N VAL A 173 -4.55 6.92 15.24
CA VAL A 173 -5.92 7.07 15.73
C VAL A 173 -5.88 7.51 17.18
N ARG A 174 -6.62 8.58 17.48
CA ARG A 174 -6.79 9.12 18.84
C ARG A 174 -8.29 9.19 19.18
N LYS A 175 -8.59 9.36 20.46
CA LYS A 175 -9.96 9.67 20.91
C LYS A 175 -10.44 10.95 20.22
N GLY A 176 -11.60 10.87 19.57
CA GLY A 176 -12.26 12.03 19.00
C GLY A 176 -13.06 12.80 20.04
N PRO A 177 -13.64 13.96 19.67
CA PRO A 177 -14.42 14.79 20.59
C PRO A 177 -15.70 14.10 21.11
N GLU A 178 -16.27 13.19 20.34
CA GLU A 178 -17.47 12.42 20.70
C GLU A 178 -17.14 10.97 21.06
N TYR A 179 -15.91 10.69 21.52
CA TYR A 179 -15.47 9.34 21.85
C TYR A 179 -16.43 8.64 22.83
N ALA A 180 -16.82 7.42 22.47
CA ALA A 180 -17.60 6.52 23.30
C ALA A 180 -16.99 5.11 23.26
N PRO A 181 -16.94 4.37 24.38
CA PRO A 181 -16.39 3.01 24.44
C PRO A 181 -17.14 2.02 23.54
N LYS A 182 -18.42 2.31 23.28
CA LYS A 182 -19.26 1.58 22.34
C LYS A 182 -20.07 2.59 21.56
N ARG A 183 -20.05 2.46 20.23
CA ARG A 183 -20.84 3.32 19.36
C ARG A 183 -22.33 3.03 19.54
N LYS A 184 -23.09 4.05 19.92
CA LYS A 184 -24.55 4.00 19.82
C LYS A 184 -24.93 4.06 18.34
N ARG A 185 -25.61 3.03 17.86
CA ARG A 185 -26.15 3.01 16.50
C ARG A 185 -27.50 3.68 16.53
N ALA A 186 -27.56 4.93 16.09
CA ALA A 186 -28.83 5.60 15.91
C ALA A 186 -29.64 4.85 14.84
N ALA A 187 -30.91 4.56 15.13
CA ALA A 187 -31.82 3.97 14.17
C ALA A 187 -32.04 4.96 13.02
N THR A 188 -31.94 4.49 11.77
CA THR A 188 -32.27 5.33 10.60
C THR A 188 -33.77 5.44 10.42
N ASP A 189 -34.47 4.34 10.67
CA ASP A 189 -35.90 4.22 10.42
C ASP A 189 -36.59 3.54 11.59
N LEU A 190 -37.84 3.93 11.81
CA LEU A 190 -38.73 3.26 12.75
C LEU A 190 -39.26 1.97 12.12
N THR A 191 -38.75 0.82 12.57
CA THR A 191 -39.22 -0.49 12.09
C THR A 191 -40.47 -0.96 12.83
N ARG A 192 -41.20 -1.90 12.22
CA ARG A 192 -42.39 -2.50 12.83
C ARG A 192 -42.04 -3.24 14.12
N GLU A 193 -40.87 -3.88 14.15
CA GLU A 193 -40.36 -4.62 15.31
C GLU A 193 -40.08 -3.66 16.48
N ASN A 194 -39.51 -2.48 16.20
CA ASN A 194 -39.28 -1.44 17.21
C ASN A 194 -40.59 -0.94 17.83
N LEU A 195 -41.64 -0.78 17.01
CA LEU A 195 -42.98 -0.41 17.46
C LEU A 195 -43.64 -1.50 18.32
N GLN A 196 -43.50 -2.76 17.93
CA GLN A 196 -44.09 -3.89 18.65
C GLN A 196 -43.42 -4.15 20.01
N ARG A 197 -42.10 -3.94 20.11
CA ARG A 197 -41.34 -4.12 21.36
C ARG A 197 -41.46 -2.92 22.31
N GLY A 198 -41.74 -1.73 21.78
CA GLY A 198 -41.84 -0.50 22.57
C GLY A 198 -40.51 0.24 22.74
N ASP A 199 -39.40 -0.36 22.29
CA ASP A 199 -38.02 0.15 22.40
C ASP A 199 -37.79 1.43 21.58
N TRP A 200 -38.72 1.81 20.70
CA TRP A 200 -38.66 3.03 19.89
C TRP A 200 -38.58 4.32 20.70
N LYS A 201 -39.02 4.32 21.96
CA LYS A 201 -38.96 5.49 22.85
C LYS A 201 -37.54 5.79 23.36
N GLU A 202 -36.70 4.77 23.43
CA GLU A 202 -35.33 4.86 23.97
C GLU A 202 -34.27 4.86 22.85
N LEU A 203 -34.68 4.58 21.61
CA LEU A 203 -33.81 4.64 20.44
C LEU A 203 -33.50 6.08 20.05
N GLU A 204 -32.21 6.40 19.97
CA GLU A 204 -31.74 7.62 19.31
C GLU A 204 -31.91 7.45 17.79
N PHE A 205 -32.60 8.37 17.13
CA PHE A 205 -32.75 8.35 15.67
C PHE A 205 -31.78 9.32 15.01
N LYS A 206 -31.27 8.94 13.84
CA LYS A 206 -30.45 9.86 13.04
C LYS A 206 -31.33 11.01 12.56
N GLU A 207 -30.86 12.25 12.71
CA GLU A 207 -31.59 13.42 12.19
C GLU A 207 -31.80 13.31 10.68
N TYR A 208 -33.03 13.57 10.26
CA TYR A 208 -33.40 13.52 8.85
C TYR A 208 -32.80 14.73 8.12
N ASN A 209 -32.09 14.48 7.01
CA ASN A 209 -31.53 15.55 6.20
C ASN A 209 -32.62 16.15 5.29
N PHE A 210 -33.33 17.17 5.79
CA PHE A 210 -34.37 17.89 5.03
C PHE A 210 -33.85 18.64 3.80
N SER A 211 -32.53 18.84 3.68
CA SER A 211 -31.93 19.48 2.51
C SER A 211 -31.69 18.51 1.35
N ALA A 212 -31.75 17.19 1.59
CA ALA A 212 -31.60 16.19 0.55
C ALA A 212 -32.87 16.10 -0.31
N LYS A 213 -32.69 16.00 -1.64
CA LYS A 213 -33.82 15.68 -2.52
C LYS A 213 -34.27 14.24 -2.24
N GLY A 214 -35.56 14.07 -1.98
CA GLY A 214 -36.16 12.75 -1.82
C GLY A 214 -36.06 11.93 -3.11
N GLN A 215 -36.28 10.63 -2.99
CA GLN A 215 -36.39 9.74 -4.15
C GLN A 215 -37.55 10.21 -5.04
N PRO A 216 -37.34 10.40 -6.35
CA PRO A 216 -38.43 10.76 -7.24
C PRO A 216 -39.46 9.62 -7.24
N VAL A 217 -40.74 9.98 -7.10
CA VAL A 217 -41.83 9.04 -7.26
C VAL A 217 -41.93 8.66 -8.73
N GLU A 218 -42.01 7.36 -9.02
CA GLU A 218 -42.24 6.90 -10.39
C GLU A 218 -43.70 7.19 -10.76
N GLY A 219 -43.91 8.31 -11.45
CA GLY A 219 -45.20 8.68 -12.05
C GLY A 219 -45.22 8.46 -13.56
N GLY A 220 -46.43 8.35 -14.13
CA GLY A 220 -46.60 8.43 -15.58
C GLY A 220 -46.22 9.81 -16.10
N HIS A 221 -45.48 9.86 -17.21
CA HIS A 221 -45.06 11.12 -17.84
C HIS A 221 -45.87 11.35 -19.12
N LEU A 222 -46.49 12.53 -19.24
CA LEU A 222 -47.07 12.96 -20.52
C LEU A 222 -45.96 13.38 -21.48
N HIS A 223 -46.11 13.04 -22.76
CA HIS A 223 -45.19 13.50 -23.79
C HIS A 223 -45.15 15.05 -23.82
N PRO A 224 -43.95 15.68 -23.83
CA PRO A 224 -43.83 17.14 -23.76
C PRO A 224 -44.66 17.90 -24.81
N LEU A 225 -44.73 17.36 -26.03
CA LEU A 225 -45.52 17.95 -27.13
C LEU A 225 -47.03 17.95 -26.83
N LEU A 226 -47.55 16.85 -26.29
CA LEU A 226 -48.97 16.74 -25.94
C LEU A 226 -49.32 17.70 -24.79
N LYS A 227 -48.41 17.83 -23.81
CA LYS A 227 -48.57 18.79 -22.70
C LYS A 227 -48.64 20.24 -23.19
N ALA A 228 -47.82 20.61 -24.18
CA ALA A 228 -47.84 21.95 -24.78
C ALA A 228 -49.11 22.19 -25.63
N CYS A 229 -49.51 21.22 -26.47
CA CYS A 229 -50.71 21.33 -27.29
C CYS A 229 -51.98 21.52 -26.45
N PHE A 230 -52.14 20.77 -25.36
CA PHE A 230 -53.29 20.97 -24.46
C PHE A 230 -53.30 22.35 -23.79
N GLY A 231 -52.14 22.94 -23.47
CA GLY A 231 -52.06 24.29 -22.91
C GLY A 231 -52.52 25.39 -23.89
N PHE A 232 -52.23 25.23 -25.18
CA PHE A 232 -52.65 26.19 -26.21
C PHE A 232 -54.15 26.14 -26.53
N LEU A 233 -54.80 24.98 -26.34
CA LEU A 233 -56.23 24.78 -26.62
C LEU A 233 -57.17 25.50 -25.62
N PHE A 234 -56.68 25.96 -24.47
CA PHE A 234 -57.46 26.63 -23.42
C PHE A 234 -57.12 28.13 -23.24
N HIS A 235 -56.42 28.73 -24.20
CA HIS A 235 -56.07 30.17 -24.20
C HIS A 235 -56.68 30.96 -25.37
N TYR A 236 -57.74 30.44 -25.99
CA TYR A 236 -58.59 31.14 -26.94
C TYR A 236 -60.05 31.14 -26.48
#